data_AF-A0A3M2C823-F1
#
_entry.id   AF-A0A3M2C823-F1
#
_cell.length_a   1.000
_cell.length_b   1.000
_cell.length_c   1.000
_cell.angle_alpha   90.00
_cell.angle_beta   90.00
_cell.angle_gamma   90.00
#
_symmetry.space_group_name_H-M   'P 1'
#
loop_
_entity.id
_entity.type
_entity.pdbx_description
1 polymer ?
#
loop_
_entity_poly.entity_id
_entity_poly.type
_entity_poly.pdbx_seq_one_letter_code
_entity_poly.pdbx_strand_id
1 'polypeptide(L)'
;MKNRTKFPGGSKSRVNRAGDNIRNGVSTESDLKVLEEWRSAHRAVLNTFQAILRNRTRGLNITVAQRHKRKSTIIDKLFRYPSMQLSRMDDVAG
;
A
#
# COMPACT_ATOMS: atom_id res chain seq x y z
N MET A 1 -14.72 12.42 20.18
CA MET A 1 -14.50 10.95 20.01
C MET A 1 -13.03 10.71 19.74
N LYS A 2 -12.36 9.81 20.48
CA LYS A 2 -10.97 9.43 20.19
C LYS A 2 -10.95 8.71 18.84
N ASN A 3 -10.33 9.33 17.82
CA ASN A 3 -10.03 8.65 16.55
C ASN A 3 -9.04 7.53 16.86
N ARG A 4 -9.55 6.32 17.16
CA ARG A 4 -8.75 5.10 17.13
C ARG A 4 -8.21 5.01 15.71
N THR A 5 -6.91 5.20 15.53
CA THR A 5 -6.22 4.99 14.26
C THR A 5 -6.46 3.55 13.83
N LYS A 6 -7.48 3.36 12.98
CA LYS A 6 -7.84 2.05 12.44
C LYS A 6 -6.72 1.65 11.51
N PHE A 7 -6.05 0.53 11.82
CA PHE A 7 -5.07 -0.05 10.90
C PHE A 7 -5.75 -0.19 9.52
N PRO A 8 -5.15 0.30 8.42
CA PRO A 8 -5.82 0.26 7.13
C PRO A 8 -6.06 -1.19 6.73
N GLY A 9 -7.29 -1.54 6.34
CA GLY A 9 -7.70 -2.94 6.17
C GLY A 9 -8.06 -3.68 7.49
N GLY A 10 -8.24 -2.96 8.60
CA GLY A 10 -8.75 -3.47 9.89
C GLY A 10 -7.68 -3.86 10.89
N SER A 11 -6.80 -4.82 10.55
CA SER A 11 -5.68 -5.26 11.38
C SER A 11 -4.58 -5.90 10.52
N LYS A 12 -3.36 -6.00 11.06
CA LYS A 12 -2.24 -6.66 10.38
C LYS A 12 -2.58 -8.10 9.96
N SER A 13 -3.22 -8.85 10.85
CA SER A 13 -3.65 -10.23 10.57
C SER A 13 -4.75 -10.29 9.50
N ARG A 14 -5.70 -9.33 9.49
CA ARG A 14 -6.73 -9.23 8.46
C ARG A 14 -6.15 -8.93 7.07
N VAL A 15 -5.17 -8.02 7.00
CA VAL A 15 -4.44 -7.67 5.79
C VAL A 15 -3.62 -8.84 5.27
N ASN A 16 -2.91 -9.56 6.14
CA ASN A 16 -2.16 -10.75 5.71
C ASN A 16 -3.09 -11.85 5.19
N ARG A 17 -4.19 -12.12 5.88
CA ARG A 17 -5.19 -13.08 5.41
C ARG A 17 -5.79 -12.71 4.06
N ALA A 18 -6.06 -11.42 3.82
CA ALA A 18 -6.50 -10.96 2.51
C ALA A 18 -5.45 -11.28 1.42
N GLY A 19 -4.18 -10.99 1.72
CA GLY A 19 -3.06 -11.31 0.82
C GLY A 19 -2.93 -12.79 0.51
N ASP A 20 -3.09 -13.65 1.52
CA ASP A 20 -3.03 -15.11 1.35
C ASP A 20 -4.23 -15.63 0.53
N ASN A 21 -5.44 -15.14 0.79
CA ASN A 21 -6.62 -15.50 0.00
C ASN A 21 -6.48 -15.09 -1.48
N ILE A 22 -5.91 -13.90 -1.73
CA ILE A 22 -5.61 -13.41 -3.08
C ILE A 22 -4.61 -14.32 -3.78
N ARG A 23 -3.51 -14.68 -3.10
CA ARG A 23 -2.52 -15.63 -3.64
C ARG A 23 -3.15 -16.97 -3.98
N ASN A 24 -4.04 -17.48 -3.13
CA ASN A 24 -4.62 -18.80 -3.30
C ASN A 24 -5.81 -18.82 -4.29
N GLY A 25 -6.17 -17.67 -4.88
CA GLY A 25 -7.30 -17.58 -5.82
C GLY A 25 -8.68 -17.73 -5.16
N VAL A 26 -8.76 -17.64 -3.83
CA VAL A 26 -10.00 -17.80 -3.04
C VAL A 26 -10.45 -16.48 -2.39
N SER A 27 -9.96 -15.35 -2.90
CA SER A 27 -10.27 -14.03 -2.36
C SER A 27 -11.73 -13.66 -2.52
N THR A 28 -12.30 -13.14 -1.44
CA THR A 28 -13.63 -12.52 -1.44
C THR A 28 -13.56 -11.05 -1.85
N GLU A 29 -14.71 -10.45 -2.16
CA GLU A 29 -14.79 -8.99 -2.36
C GLU A 29 -14.29 -8.20 -1.14
N SER A 30 -14.53 -8.72 0.07
CA SER A 30 -13.99 -8.15 1.31
C SER A 30 -12.46 -8.14 1.32
N ASP A 31 -11.80 -9.19 0.82
CA ASP A 31 -10.34 -9.25 0.73
C ASP A 31 -9.80 -8.23 -0.27
N LEU A 32 -10.47 -8.07 -1.41
CA LEU A 32 -10.11 -7.05 -2.41
C LEU A 32 -10.27 -5.63 -1.87
N LYS A 33 -11.29 -5.38 -1.03
CA LYS A 33 -11.47 -4.10 -0.34
C LYS A 33 -10.36 -3.85 0.68
N VAL A 34 -9.96 -4.85 1.45
CA VAL A 34 -8.83 -4.75 2.39
C VAL A 34 -7.53 -4.43 1.66
N LEU A 35 -7.28 -5.05 0.51
CA LEU A 35 -6.14 -4.72 -0.34
C LEU A 35 -6.17 -3.25 -0.78
N GLU A 36 -7.32 -2.76 -1.25
CA GLU A 36 -7.43 -1.38 -1.71
C GLU A 36 -7.32 -0.37 -0.58
N GLU A 37 -7.89 -0.66 0.60
CA GLU A 37 -7.73 0.16 1.81
C GLU A 37 -6.25 0.23 2.25
N TRP A 38 -5.57 -0.92 2.31
CA TRP A 38 -4.14 -1.01 2.63
C TRP A 38 -3.31 -0.19 1.64
N ARG A 39 -3.54 -0.39 0.33
CA ARG A 39 -2.87 0.33 -0.75
C ARG A 39 -3.12 1.84 -0.68
N SER A 40 -4.38 2.25 -0.50
CA SER A 40 -4.77 3.67 -0.46
C SER A 40 -4.13 4.42 0.70
N ALA A 41 -3.97 3.78 1.86
CA ALA A 41 -3.33 4.39 3.03
C ALA A 41 -1.88 4.83 2.76
N HIS A 42 -1.15 4.10 1.92
CA HIS A 42 0.22 4.46 1.53
C HIS A 42 0.30 5.71 0.64
N ARG A 43 -0.82 6.12 0.00
CA ARG A 43 -0.88 7.35 -0.80
C ARG A 43 -0.66 8.60 0.06
N ALA A 44 -1.23 8.62 1.27
CA ALA A 44 -1.11 9.78 2.16
C ALA A 44 0.36 10.01 2.55
N VAL A 45 1.06 8.95 2.91
CA VAL A 45 2.49 8.98 3.25
C VAL A 45 3.34 9.47 2.07
N LEU A 46 3.11 8.94 0.87
CA LEU A 46 3.80 9.40 -0.34
C LEU A 46 3.59 10.89 -0.61
N ASN A 47 2.35 11.36 -0.50
CA ASN A 47 2.03 12.77 -0.76
C ASN A 47 2.78 13.68 0.23
N THR A 48 2.90 13.27 1.50
CA THR A 48 3.69 13.98 2.51
C THR A 48 5.17 14.06 2.10
N PHE A 49 5.80 12.94 1.76
CA PHE A 49 7.20 12.92 1.31
C PHE A 49 7.40 13.76 0.04
N GLN A 50 6.50 13.65 -0.93
CA GLN A 50 6.56 14.40 -2.17
C GLN A 50 6.49 15.91 -1.93
N ALA A 51 5.59 16.37 -1.04
CA ALA A 51 5.47 17.78 -0.67
C ALA A 51 6.75 18.29 0.02
N ILE A 52 7.33 17.49 0.93
CA ILE A 52 8.59 17.83 1.60
C ILE A 52 9.73 17.95 0.59
N LEU A 53 9.87 16.98 -0.32
CA LEU A 53 10.91 16.98 -1.34
C LEU A 53 10.78 18.17 -2.29
N ARG A 54 9.56 18.46 -2.79
CA ARG A 54 9.31 19.64 -3.64
C ARG A 54 9.65 20.95 -2.95
N ASN A 55 9.35 21.07 -1.66
CA ASN A 55 9.72 22.24 -0.87
C ASN A 55 11.25 22.40 -0.79
N ARG A 56 11.98 21.30 -0.58
CA ARG A 56 13.45 21.31 -0.46
C ARG A 56 14.16 21.53 -1.78
N THR A 57 13.57 21.12 -2.90
CA THR A 57 14.16 21.28 -4.23
C THR A 57 13.68 22.54 -4.96
N ARG A 58 12.96 23.44 -4.27
CA ARG A 58 12.44 24.69 -4.86
C ARG A 58 13.61 25.55 -5.37
N GLY A 59 13.51 25.99 -6.62
CA GLY A 59 14.53 26.81 -7.28
C GLY A 59 15.71 26.02 -7.86
N LEU A 60 15.71 24.69 -7.73
CA LEU A 60 16.70 23.80 -8.36
C LEU A 60 16.08 23.16 -9.61
N ASN A 61 16.92 22.80 -10.59
CA ASN A 61 16.48 22.03 -11.77
C ASN A 61 16.33 20.53 -11.44
N ILE A 62 15.50 20.20 -10.44
CA ILE A 62 15.27 18.84 -9.94
C ILE A 62 13.78 18.54 -10.04
N THR A 63 13.43 17.43 -10.70
CA THR A 63 12.05 16.95 -10.79
C THR A 63 11.77 15.89 -9.73
N VAL A 64 10.72 16.12 -8.93
CA VAL A 64 10.22 15.15 -7.94
C VAL A 64 9.01 14.41 -8.50
N ALA A 65 9.20 13.12 -8.80
CA ALA A 65 8.15 12.20 -9.22
C ALA A 65 7.60 11.38 -8.03
N GLN A 66 6.45 10.76 -8.21
CA GLN A 66 5.85 9.82 -7.25
C GLN A 66 5.24 8.65 -8.02
N ARG A 67 5.45 7.44 -7.52
CA ARG A 67 4.90 6.21 -8.07
C ARG A 67 4.10 5.46 -7.01
N HIS A 68 2.78 5.44 -7.20
CA HIS A 68 1.94 4.50 -6.48
C HIS A 68 1.89 3.17 -7.25
N LYS A 69 2.24 2.07 -6.59
CA LYS A 69 2.13 0.72 -7.15
C LYS A 69 0.68 0.38 -7.52
N ARG A 70 0.50 -0.23 -8.69
CA ARG A 70 -0.79 -0.69 -9.20
C ARG A 70 -1.23 -1.95 -8.46
N LYS A 71 -2.54 -2.15 -8.30
CA LYS A 71 -3.14 -3.36 -7.69
C LYS A 71 -2.60 -4.65 -8.33
N SER A 72 -2.53 -4.69 -9.66
CA SER A 72 -2.02 -5.86 -10.40
C SER A 72 -0.58 -6.21 -10.03
N THR A 73 0.30 -5.23 -9.84
CA THR A 73 1.69 -5.45 -9.43
C THR A 73 1.80 -5.97 -7.99
N ILE A 74 0.87 -5.58 -7.10
CA ILE A 74 0.81 -6.11 -5.73
C ILE A 74 0.40 -7.58 -5.76
N ILE A 75 -0.66 -7.89 -6.51
CA ILE A 75 -1.17 -9.24 -6.70
C ILE A 75 -0.08 -10.14 -7.29
N ASP A 76 0.53 -9.71 -8.39
CA ASP A 76 1.65 -10.43 -9.03
C ASP A 76 2.82 -10.69 -8.05
N LYS A 77 3.18 -9.72 -7.20
CA LYS A 77 4.20 -9.91 -6.18
C LYS A 77 3.79 -10.93 -5.10
N LEU A 78 2.51 -10.97 -4.70
CA LEU A 78 2.00 -11.98 -3.77
C LEU A 78 2.09 -13.39 -4.37
N PHE A 79 1.84 -13.53 -5.68
CA PHE A 79 1.98 -14.79 -6.40
C PHE A 79 3.45 -15.22 -6.55
N ARG A 80 4.32 -14.32 -7.03
CA ARG A 80 5.74 -14.64 -7.28
C ARG A 80 6.54 -14.95 -6.03
N TYR A 81 6.14 -14.42 -4.87
CA TYR A 81 6.85 -14.61 -3.60
C TYR A 81 5.90 -15.20 -2.55
N PRO A 82 5.86 -16.54 -2.40
CA PRO A 82 4.94 -17.20 -1.48
C PRO A 82 5.10 -16.83 0.01
N SER A 83 6.30 -16.41 0.43
CA SER A 83 6.55 -15.94 1.79
C SER A 83 6.18 -14.46 2.02
N MET A 84 5.78 -13.75 0.97
CA MET A 84 5.44 -12.34 1.03
C MET A 84 4.14 -12.12 1.80
N GLN A 85 4.12 -11.13 2.68
CA GLN A 85 2.92 -10.74 3.40
C GLN A 85 2.45 -9.39 2.89
N LEU A 86 1.14 -9.22 2.66
CA LEU A 86 0.59 -7.95 2.18
C LEU A 86 0.95 -6.80 3.13
N SER A 87 0.93 -7.04 4.45
CA SER A 87 1.31 -6.03 5.45
C SER A 87 2.81 -5.68 5.47
N ARG A 88 3.67 -6.42 4.75
CA ARG A 88 5.12 -6.16 4.65
C ARG A 88 5.47 -5.47 3.33
N MET A 89 4.50 -5.30 2.44
CA MET A 89 4.70 -4.51 1.24
C MET A 89 4.64 -3.04 1.64
N ASP A 90 5.75 -2.50 2.12
CA ASP A 90 5.91 -1.05 2.30
C ASP A 90 6.25 -0.38 0.95
N ASP A 91 6.73 -1.18 -0.01
CA ASP A 91 7.05 -0.80 -1.40
C ASP A 91 5.80 -0.64 -2.30
N VAL A 92 4.61 -0.46 -1.72
CA VAL A 92 3.43 -0.02 -2.48
C VAL A 92 3.58 1.40 -3.01
N ALA A 93 4.61 2.08 -2.55
CA ALA A 93 4.86 3.49 -2.67
C ALA A 93 6.35 3.72 -2.97
N GLY A 94 6.64 4.44 -4.05
CA GLY A 94 7.97 4.92 -4.41
C GLY A 94 7.95 6.29 -5.05
#